data_AF-O42597-F1
#
_entry.id   AF-O42597-F1
#
_cell.length_a   1.000
_cell.length_b   1.000
_cell.length_c   1.000
_cell.angle_alpha   90.00
_cell.angle_beta   90.00
_cell.angle_gamma   90.00
#
_symmetry.space_group_name_H-M   'P 1'
#
loop_
_entity.id
_entity.type
_entity.pdbx_description
1 polymer ?
#
loop_
_entity_poly.entity_id
_entity_poly.type
_entity_poly.pdbx_seq_one_letter_code
_entity_poly.pdbx_strand_id
1 'polypeptide(L)' 'SPAECNKSRAGNCCKKCTLSHDAMCSDGLCCRGCKYEPRGTVCRESLNE' A
#
# COMPACT_ATOMS: atom_id res chain seq x y z
N SER A 1 -10.50 -7.04 9.29
CA SER A 1 -10.60 -6.65 10.71
C SER A 1 -9.63 -5.50 11.01
N PRO A 2 -9.83 -4.70 12.08
CA PRO A 2 -8.87 -3.65 12.48
C PRO A 2 -7.45 -4.20 12.72
N ALA A 3 -7.36 -5.43 13.24
CA ALA A 3 -6.09 -6.11 13.47
C ALA A 3 -5.33 -6.38 12.17
N GLU A 4 -6.01 -6.77 11.09
CA GLU A 4 -5.36 -6.97 9.79
C GLU A 4 -4.90 -5.66 9.15
N CYS A 5 -5.67 -4.59 9.31
CA CYS A 5 -5.27 -3.25 8.83
C CYS A 5 -4.02 -2.72 9.55
N ASN A 6 -3.91 -2.96 10.86
CA ASN A 6 -2.73 -2.60 11.63
C ASN A 6 -1.51 -3.49 11.33
N LYS A 7 -1.74 -4.75 10.94
CA LYS A 7 -0.69 -5.67 10.51
C LYS A 7 -0.20 -5.38 9.10
N SER A 8 -1.10 -4.94 8.21
CA SER A 8 -0.70 -4.48 6.89
C SER A 8 -0.03 -3.11 7.00
N ARG A 9 0.69 -2.71 5.95
CA ARG A 9 1.29 -1.37 5.90
C ARG A 9 0.24 -0.24 5.90
N ALA A 10 -1.04 -0.60 5.80
CA ALA A 10 -2.17 0.31 5.72
C ALA A 10 -2.47 1.08 7.01
N GLY A 11 -2.21 0.51 8.19
CA GLY A 11 -2.63 1.11 9.47
C GLY A 11 -2.08 2.50 9.74
N ASN A 12 -0.92 2.84 9.18
CA ASN A 12 -0.31 4.17 9.31
C ASN A 12 -0.69 5.11 8.14
N CYS A 13 -1.08 4.54 7.00
CA CYS A 13 -1.38 5.28 5.79
C CYS A 13 -2.87 5.66 5.67
N CYS A 14 -3.76 4.90 6.33
CA CYS A 14 -5.21 5.06 6.24
C CYS A 14 -5.87 5.03 7.62
N LYS A 15 -6.71 6.02 7.92
CA LYS A 15 -7.50 6.12 9.15
C LYS A 15 -8.96 6.42 8.81
N LYS A 16 -9.88 5.60 9.31
CA LYS A 16 -11.33 5.73 9.03
C LYS A 16 -11.63 5.85 7.52
N CYS A 17 -10.96 5.03 6.71
CA CYS A 17 -11.06 5.04 5.24
C CYS A 17 -10.64 6.36 4.58
N THR A 18 -9.85 7.18 5.27
CA THR A 18 -9.24 8.42 4.74
C THR A 18 -7.73 8.29 4.79
N LEU A 19 -7.03 8.72 3.73
CA LEU A 19 -5.57 8.74 3.73
C LEU A 19 -5.04 9.77 4.72
N SER A 20 -3.97 9.42 5.42
CA SER A 20 -3.18 10.37 6.20
C SER A 20 -2.60 11.45 5.28
N HIS A 21 -2.27 12.63 5.82
CA HIS A 21 -1.90 13.83 5.05
C HIS A 21 -0.87 13.58 3.92
N ASP A 22 0.21 12.85 4.21
CA ASP A 22 1.30 12.59 3.24
C ASP A 22 1.17 11.23 2.53
N ALA A 23 0.10 10.48 2.80
CA ALA A 23 -0.12 9.18 2.20
C ALA A 23 -0.73 9.32 0.81
N MET A 24 -0.11 8.66 -0.17
CA MET A 24 -0.60 8.54 -1.55
C MET A 24 -1.31 7.21 -1.79
N CYS A 25 -1.08 6.21 -0.93
CA CYS A 25 -1.70 4.89 -0.98
C CYS A 25 -1.90 4.35 0.43
N SER A 26 -2.81 3.37 0.59
CA SER A 26 -3.07 2.69 1.87
C SER A 26 -2.36 1.34 1.94
N ASP A 27 -2.78 0.40 1.11
CA ASP A 27 -2.24 -0.96 1.00
C ASP A 27 -2.04 -1.36 -0.46
N GLY A 28 -1.26 -2.41 -0.71
CA GLY A 28 -1.09 -3.02 -2.01
C GLY A 28 0.36 -3.32 -2.39
N LEU A 29 0.54 -4.11 -3.45
CA LEU A 29 1.84 -4.58 -3.91
C LEU A 29 2.77 -3.44 -4.34
N CYS A 30 2.22 -2.37 -4.91
CA CYS A 30 2.97 -1.17 -5.32
C CYS A 30 2.92 -0.03 -4.29
N CYS A 31 2.57 -0.30 -3.03
CA CYS A 31 2.52 0.70 -1.97
C CYS A 31 3.62 0.45 -0.94
N ARG A 32 4.59 1.36 -0.84
CA ARG A 32 5.71 1.30 0.12
C ARG A 32 5.82 2.60 0.88
N GLY A 33 5.78 2.53 2.22
CA GLY A 33 5.88 3.72 3.07
C GLY A 33 4.81 4.77 2.79
N CYS A 34 3.57 4.35 2.52
CA CYS A 34 2.45 5.21 2.13
C CYS A 34 2.64 5.97 0.80
N LYS A 35 3.64 5.63 0.00
CA LYS A 35 3.87 6.20 -1.33
C LYS A 35 3.79 5.11 -2.40
N TYR A 36 3.47 5.52 -3.61
CA TYR A 36 3.56 4.61 -4.75
C TYR A 36 5.02 4.21 -4.99
N GLU A 37 5.23 2.96 -5.37
CA GLU A 37 6.49 2.55 -5.96
C GLU A 37 6.76 3.37 -7.24
N PRO A 38 8.03 3.64 -7.59
CA PRO A 38 8.37 4.34 -8.83
C PRO A 38 7.76 3.67 -10.06
N ARG A 39 7.33 4.48 -11.03
CA ARG A 39 6.77 3.98 -12.29
C ARG A 39 7.79 3.04 -12.97
N GLY A 40 7.32 1.88 -13.41
CA GLY A 40 8.16 0.83 -14.00
C GLY A 40 8.61 -0.26 -13.00
N THR A 41 8.35 -0.08 -11.70
CA THR A 41 8.58 -1.14 -10.71
C THR A 41 7.64 -2.30 -10.97
N VAL A 42 8.19 -3.51 -11.10
CA VAL A 42 7.41 -4.75 -11.20
C VAL A 42 6.92 -5.13 -9.81
N CYS A 43 5.62 -5.03 -9.57
CA CYS A 43 5.01 -5.42 -8.29
C CYS A 43 4.42 -6.84 -8.30
N ARG A 44 4.34 -7.46 -9.49
CA ARG A 44 3.91 -8.84 -9.70
C ARG A 44 4.55 -9.37 -10.97
N GLU A 45 5.14 -10.55 -10.89
CA GLU A 45 5.79 -11.20 -12.02
C GLU A 45 4.77 -11.86 -12.95
N SER A 46 5.16 -12.05 -14.22
CA SER A 46 4.41 -12.92 -15.12
C SER A 46 4.58 -14.36 -14.65
N LEU A 47 3.52 -15.16 -14.73
CA LEU A 47 3.60 -16.61 -14.47
C LEU A 47 3.86 -17.41 -15.75
N ASN A 48 3.80 -16.76 -16.91
CA ASN A 48 3.98 -17.35 -18.22
C ASN A 48 5.08 -16.60 -18.99
N GLU A 49 5.78 -17.31 -19.88
CA GLU A 49 6.72 -16.78 -20.88
C GLU A 49 6.04 -16.47 -22.21
#